data_AF-A0A973X602-F1
#
_entry.id   AF-A0A973X602-F1
#
_cell.length_a   1.000
_cell.length_b   1.000
_cell.length_c   1.000
_cell.angle_alpha   90.00
_cell.angle_beta   90.00
_cell.angle_gamma   90.00
#
_symmetry.space_group_name_H-M   'P 1'
#
loop_
_entity.id
_entity.type
_entity.pdbx_description
1 polymer ?
#
loop_
_entity_poly.entity_id
_entity_poly.type
_entity_poly.pdbx_seq_one_letter_code
_entity_poly.pdbx_strand_id
1 'polypeptide(L)'
;MISSRDLVSYGAAMGLIIATGTGAVAQENRMQLFKVTTIKDEIVIGLSADELKVLGGSDGGAVAHALAQRGDMTAWQYNVHRGPNGDLQQAPTAKIGLIAHASLRVEPYSTTYQILPHD
;
A
#
# COMPACT_ATOMS: atom_id res chain seq x y z
N MET A 1 -57.54 -10.57 47.14
CA MET A 1 -57.45 -12.01 46.83
C MET A 1 -57.07 -12.10 45.35
N ILE A 2 -55.77 -12.17 45.02
CA ILE A 2 -55.01 -13.42 44.76
C ILE A 2 -55.69 -14.18 43.59
N SER A 3 -55.11 -14.42 42.42
CA SER A 3 -53.75 -14.85 42.14
C SER A 3 -53.42 -14.71 40.66
N SER A 4 -52.21 -14.25 40.37
CA SER A 4 -51.45 -14.58 39.17
C SER A 4 -51.35 -16.09 39.00
N ARG A 5 -51.42 -16.58 37.74
CA ARG A 5 -50.86 -17.88 37.37
C ARG A 5 -50.11 -17.75 36.06
N ASP A 6 -48.82 -17.95 36.23
CA ASP A 6 -47.72 -17.91 35.30
C ASP A 6 -47.88 -18.92 34.16
N LEU A 7 -47.50 -18.51 32.96
CA LEU A 7 -46.95 -19.45 31.99
C LEU A 7 -45.66 -18.87 31.42
N VAL A 8 -44.60 -19.00 32.21
CA VAL A 8 -43.23 -18.95 31.75
C VAL A 8 -43.03 -20.13 30.79
N SER A 9 -42.82 -19.84 29.50
CA SER A 9 -42.27 -20.82 28.56
C SER A 9 -40.86 -20.38 28.18
N TYR A 10 -39.90 -21.18 28.61
CA TYR A 10 -38.50 -21.13 28.24
C TYR A 10 -38.34 -21.33 26.72
N GLY A 11 -37.62 -20.43 26.06
CA GLY A 11 -37.31 -20.55 24.64
C GLY A 11 -36.00 -19.87 24.27
N ALA A 12 -34.90 -20.57 24.53
CA ALA A 12 -33.57 -20.46 23.93
C ALA A 12 -33.03 -19.06 23.58
N ALA A 13 -32.07 -18.62 24.39
CA ALA A 13 -31.06 -17.64 23.98
C ALA A 13 -30.26 -18.14 22.77
N MET A 14 -30.24 -17.37 21.68
CA MET A 14 -29.14 -17.40 20.71
C MET A 14 -28.58 -16.00 20.59
N GLY A 15 -27.48 -15.76 21.32
CA GLY A 15 -26.65 -14.59 21.14
C GLY A 15 -25.92 -14.68 19.80
N LEU A 16 -26.20 -13.76 18.89
CA LEU A 16 -25.40 -13.57 17.68
C LEU A 16 -24.21 -12.68 18.03
N ILE A 17 -23.11 -13.32 18.46
CA ILE A 17 -21.82 -12.64 18.63
C ILE A 17 -21.10 -12.63 17.28
N ILE A 18 -21.12 -11.43 16.67
CA ILE A 18 -20.02 -10.72 16.00
C ILE A 18 -18.97 -11.56 15.25
N ALA A 19 -18.91 -11.35 13.94
CA ALA A 19 -17.64 -11.27 13.23
C ALA A 19 -17.70 -10.05 12.31
N THR A 20 -17.47 -8.86 12.87
CA THR A 20 -16.88 -7.77 12.10
C THR A 20 -15.54 -8.31 11.64
N GLY A 21 -15.48 -8.79 10.40
CA GLY A 21 -14.25 -9.22 9.76
C GLY A 21 -13.25 -8.10 9.95
N THR A 22 -12.28 -8.38 10.81
CA THR A 22 -11.09 -7.57 11.03
C THR A 22 -10.56 -7.28 9.64
N GLY A 23 -10.58 -6.00 9.24
CA GLY A 23 -9.72 -5.54 8.18
C GLY A 23 -8.32 -5.98 8.59
N ALA A 24 -7.83 -7.02 7.94
CA ALA A 24 -6.47 -7.47 8.12
C ALA A 24 -5.60 -6.31 7.69
N VAL A 25 -5.17 -5.53 8.68
CA VAL A 25 -4.08 -4.59 8.55
C VAL A 25 -2.83 -5.44 8.32
N ALA A 26 -2.66 -5.91 7.09
CA ALA A 26 -1.36 -6.25 6.54
C ALA A 26 -0.57 -4.94 6.48
N GLN A 27 -0.06 -4.51 7.63
CA GLN A 27 0.72 -3.30 7.83
C GLN A 27 2.22 -3.57 7.65
N GLU A 28 2.66 -4.83 7.54
CA GLU A 28 4.07 -5.16 7.68
C GLU A 28 4.88 -5.16 6.38
N ASN A 29 4.25 -4.98 5.21
CA ASN A 29 5.02 -4.75 3.97
C ASN A 29 4.25 -3.91 2.94
N ARG A 30 3.69 -2.77 3.36
CA ARG A 30 3.05 -1.85 2.41
C ARG A 30 4.11 -1.12 1.61
N MET A 31 4.26 -1.54 0.36
CA MET A 31 4.97 -0.77 -0.66
C MET A 31 4.31 0.59 -0.84
N GLN A 32 5.11 1.65 -0.77
CA GLN A 32 4.68 2.99 -1.14
C GLN A 32 5.16 3.28 -2.54
N LEU A 33 4.24 3.73 -3.38
CA LEU A 33 4.54 4.03 -4.76
C LEU A 33 4.72 5.53 -4.95
N PHE A 34 5.67 5.88 -5.80
CA PHE A 34 5.96 7.25 -6.19
C PHE A 34 5.99 7.34 -7.70
N LYS A 35 5.36 8.38 -8.25
CA LYS A 35 5.52 8.74 -9.65
C LYS A 35 6.70 9.69 -9.76
N VAL A 36 7.66 9.30 -10.58
CA VAL A 36 8.81 10.10 -10.98
C VAL A 36 8.53 10.64 -12.37
N THR A 37 8.33 11.94 -12.48
CA THR A 37 8.13 12.63 -13.77
C THR A 37 9.45 13.28 -14.17
N THR A 38 9.98 12.85 -15.31
CA THR A 38 11.12 13.47 -16.00
C THR A 38 10.63 14.28 -17.20
N ILE A 39 11.56 14.89 -17.93
CA ILE A 39 11.26 15.57 -19.20
C ILE A 39 10.83 14.58 -20.30
N LYS A 40 11.31 13.34 -20.24
CA LYS A 40 11.10 12.33 -21.29
C LYS A 40 9.93 11.40 -20.97
N ASP A 41 9.72 11.10 -19.71
CA ASP A 41 8.88 9.99 -19.27
C ASP A 41 8.37 10.15 -17.84
N GLU A 42 7.34 9.35 -17.53
CA GLU A 42 6.85 9.14 -16.17
C GLU A 42 7.07 7.68 -15.79
N ILE A 43 7.64 7.45 -14.61
CA ILE A 43 7.95 6.12 -14.10
C ILE A 43 7.31 5.98 -12.72
N VAL A 44 6.62 4.87 -12.47
CA VAL A 44 6.19 4.52 -11.12
C VAL A 44 7.26 3.65 -10.48
N ILE A 45 7.73 4.07 -9.30
CA ILE A 45 8.65 3.30 -8.48
C ILE A 45 7.96 2.90 -7.18
N GLY A 46 8.40 1.80 -6.58
CA GLY A 46 7.96 1.37 -5.26
C GLY A 46 9.13 1.28 -4.29
N LEU A 47 8.87 1.70 -3.06
CA LEU A 47 9.82 1.64 -1.94
C LEU A 47 9.14 1.01 -0.73
N SER A 48 9.87 0.16 -0.02
CA SER A 48 9.45 -0.39 1.26
C SER A 48 9.55 0.66 2.37
N ALA A 49 8.94 0.38 3.53
CA ALA A 49 9.02 1.26 4.69
C ALA A 49 10.47 1.41 5.20
N ASP A 50 11.26 0.35 5.12
CA ASP A 50 12.68 0.36 5.53
C ASP A 50 13.54 1.18 4.57
N GLU A 51 13.31 1.06 3.27
CA GLU A 51 14.00 1.89 2.27
C GLU A 51 13.67 3.37 2.48
N LEU A 52 12.40 3.72 2.69
CA LEU A 52 11.99 5.10 2.97
C LEU A 52 12.62 5.65 4.26
N LYS A 53 12.73 4.82 5.30
CA LYS A 53 13.43 5.20 6.53
C LYS A 53 14.91 5.52 6.27
N VAL A 54 15.56 4.78 5.38
CA VAL A 54 16.95 5.05 4.94
C VAL A 54 17.04 6.33 4.10
N LEU A 55 15.97 6.75 3.42
CA LEU A 55 15.90 8.03 2.70
C LEU A 55 15.59 9.22 3.62
N GLY A 56 15.24 8.99 4.89
CA GLY A 56 14.99 10.03 5.87
C GLY A 56 13.56 10.57 5.88
N GLY A 57 12.61 9.89 5.23
CA GLY A 57 11.19 10.26 5.24
C GLY A 57 10.33 9.38 4.34
N SER A 58 9.01 9.50 4.46
CA SER A 58 8.03 8.64 3.77
C SER A 58 7.24 9.34 2.68
N ASP A 59 7.58 10.58 2.34
CA ASP A 59 6.89 11.36 1.31
C ASP A 59 7.75 11.56 0.05
N GLY A 60 7.12 12.06 -1.03
CA GLY A 60 7.80 12.28 -2.29
C GLY A 60 8.93 13.32 -2.19
N GLY A 61 8.84 14.25 -1.24
CA GLY A 61 9.88 15.24 -0.97
C GLY A 61 11.14 14.61 -0.39
N ALA A 62 10.99 13.68 0.54
CA ALA A 62 12.11 12.91 1.10
C ALA A 62 12.83 12.09 0.00
N VAL A 63 12.06 11.42 -0.87
CA VAL A 63 12.61 10.66 -2.01
C VAL A 63 13.35 11.59 -2.98
N ALA A 64 12.74 12.71 -3.37
CA ALA A 64 13.36 13.70 -4.25
C ALA A 64 14.65 14.29 -3.65
N HIS A 65 14.61 14.59 -2.35
CA HIS A 65 15.77 15.12 -1.63
C HIS A 65 16.91 14.12 -1.57
N ALA A 66 16.61 12.86 -1.25
CA ALA A 66 17.63 11.81 -1.20
C ALA A 66 18.28 11.57 -2.57
N LEU A 67 17.50 11.57 -3.65
CA LEU A 67 18.03 11.45 -5.01
C LEU A 67 18.89 12.67 -5.38
N ALA A 68 18.43 13.90 -5.08
CA ALA A 68 19.20 15.11 -5.33
C ALA A 68 20.53 15.16 -4.56
N GLN A 69 20.56 14.66 -3.33
CA GLN A 69 21.77 14.60 -2.51
C GLN A 69 22.77 13.54 -2.98
N ARG A 70 22.27 12.35 -3.35
CA ARG A 70 23.12 11.20 -3.73
C ARG A 70 23.61 11.27 -5.17
N GLY A 71 22.89 11.98 -6.04
CA GLY A 71 23.17 12.06 -7.49
C GLY A 71 22.54 10.91 -8.27
N ASP A 72 22.45 9.72 -7.68
CA ASP A 72 21.70 8.59 -8.20
C ASP A 72 21.18 7.68 -7.08
N MET A 73 20.18 6.86 -7.40
CA MET A 73 19.71 5.78 -6.52
C MET A 73 19.12 4.64 -7.35
N THR A 74 19.03 3.45 -6.76
CA THR A 74 18.32 2.32 -7.37
C THR A 74 16.94 2.16 -6.73
N ALA A 75 15.91 1.88 -7.53
CA ALA A 75 14.56 1.60 -7.05
C ALA A 75 13.87 0.54 -7.93
N TRP A 76 12.86 -0.13 -7.40
CA TRP A 76 12.00 -1.01 -8.19
C TRP A 76 10.98 -0.20 -8.99
N GLN A 77 10.94 -0.41 -10.31
CA GLN A 77 9.88 0.07 -11.18
C GLN A 77 8.64 -0.82 -11.04
N TYR A 78 7.47 -0.19 -11.02
CA TYR A 78 6.18 -0.84 -10.93
C TYR A 78 5.33 -0.56 -12.17
N ASN A 79 4.68 -1.60 -12.70
CA ASN A 79 3.71 -1.47 -13.79
C ASN A 79 2.49 -2.36 -13.52
N VAL A 80 1.40 -2.06 -14.22
CA VAL A 80 0.18 -2.85 -14.17
C VAL A 80 0.37 -4.15 -14.94
N HIS A 81 0.17 -5.27 -14.27
CA HIS A 81 0.24 -6.60 -14.83
C HIS A 81 -1.06 -7.37 -14.60
N ARG A 82 -1.33 -8.33 -15.47
CA ARG A 82 -2.42 -9.28 -15.27
C ARG A 82 -1.90 -10.45 -14.44
N GLY A 83 -2.48 -10.64 -13.26
CA GLY A 83 -2.15 -11.74 -12.37
C GLY A 83 -2.70 -13.10 -12.86
N PRO A 84 -2.38 -14.20 -12.16
CA PRO A 84 -2.75 -15.56 -12.57
C PRO A 84 -4.26 -15.78 -12.74
N ASN A 85 -5.08 -15.07 -11.96
CA ASN A 85 -6.54 -15.15 -12.00
C ASN A 85 -7.19 -14.17 -12.99
N GLY A 86 -6.39 -13.41 -13.73
CA GLY A 86 -6.86 -12.40 -14.67
C GLY A 86 -7.05 -11.00 -14.07
N ASP A 87 -6.87 -10.84 -12.75
CA ASP A 87 -6.97 -9.54 -12.06
C ASP A 87 -5.81 -8.60 -12.43
N LEU A 88 -6.07 -7.29 -12.45
CA LEU A 88 -5.04 -6.27 -12.63
C LEU A 88 -4.35 -5.96 -11.30
N GLN A 89 -3.03 -6.01 -11.30
CA GLN A 89 -2.18 -5.82 -10.13
C GLN A 89 -1.04 -4.88 -10.48
N GLN A 90 -0.61 -4.07 -9.51
CA GLN A 90 0.55 -3.22 -9.63
C GLN A 90 1.76 -3.98 -9.09
N ALA A 91 2.67 -4.39 -9.97
CA ALA A 91 3.74 -5.34 -9.63
C ALA A 91 5.13 -4.81 -9.99
N PRO A 92 6.17 -5.16 -9.21
CA PRO A 92 7.54 -4.84 -9.56
C PRO A 92 7.91 -5.50 -10.89
N THR A 93 8.51 -4.73 -11.79
CA THR A 93 8.88 -5.18 -13.15
C THR A 93 10.38 -5.28 -13.34
N ALA A 94 11.12 -4.28 -12.85
CA ALA A 94 12.56 -4.19 -13.00
C ALA A 94 13.15 -3.32 -11.90
N LYS A 95 14.40 -3.60 -11.50
CA LYS A 95 15.18 -2.73 -10.63
C LYS A 95 15.97 -1.76 -11.51
N ILE A 96 15.74 -0.46 -11.35
CA ILE A 96 16.25 0.59 -12.24
C ILE A 96 17.12 1.60 -11.49
N GLY A 97 18.09 2.18 -12.20
CA GLY A 97 18.83 3.35 -11.73
C GLY A 97 18.09 4.63 -12.04
N LEU A 98 17.87 5.46 -11.02
CA LEU A 98 17.36 6.82 -11.12
C LEU A 98 18.54 7.77 -10.95
N ILE A 99 18.73 8.68 -11.89
CA ILE A 99 19.80 9.68 -11.85
C ILE A 99 19.16 11.05 -11.64
N ALA A 100 19.71 11.83 -10.72
CA ALA A 100 19.26 13.18 -10.44
C ALA A 100 19.42 14.06 -11.69
N HIS A 101 18.36 14.80 -12.01
CA HIS A 101 18.33 15.75 -13.11
C HIS A 101 17.65 17.04 -12.67
N ALA A 102 17.97 18.17 -13.32
CA ALA A 102 17.49 19.51 -12.95
C ALA A 102 15.96 19.72 -13.08
N SER A 103 15.20 18.71 -13.50
CA SER A 103 13.74 18.76 -13.63
C SER A 103 13.12 17.40 -13.38
N LEU A 104 13.23 16.97 -12.12
CA LEU A 104 12.63 15.73 -11.64
C LEU A 104 11.55 16.09 -10.62
N ARG A 105 10.32 15.63 -10.84
CA ARG A 105 9.25 15.74 -9.85
C ARG A 105 8.94 14.35 -9.31
N VAL A 106 8.86 14.23 -7.99
CA VAL A 106 8.49 12.99 -7.31
C VAL A 106 7.21 13.24 -6.53
N GLU A 107 6.16 12.47 -6.84
CA GLU A 107 4.84 12.60 -6.24
C GLU A 107 4.38 11.24 -5.69
N PRO A 108 3.59 11.20 -4.60
CA PRO A 108 2.93 9.96 -4.19
C PRO A 108 2.05 9.42 -5.33
N TYR A 109 2.13 8.12 -5.58
CA TYR A 109 1.30 7.44 -6.58
C TYR A 109 0.31 6.51 -5.89
N SER A 110 -0.98 6.80 -6.05
CA SER A 110 -2.07 5.97 -5.53
C SER A 110 -2.71 5.17 -6.66
N THR A 111 -3.03 3.91 -6.38
CA THR A 111 -3.70 3.02 -7.32
C THR A 111 -4.78 2.22 -6.60
N THR A 112 -5.82 1.84 -7.34
CA THR A 112 -6.87 0.92 -6.86
C THR A 112 -6.46 -0.54 -7.04
N TYR A 113 -5.39 -0.82 -7.80
CA TYR A 113 -4.89 -2.18 -7.99
C TYR A 113 -4.18 -2.68 -6.73
N GLN A 114 -4.24 -3.99 -6.52
CA GLN A 114 -3.42 -4.64 -5.51
C GLN A 114 -1.94 -4.38 -5.82
N ILE A 115 -1.20 -3.85 -4.85
CA ILE A 115 0.24 -3.62 -4.97
C ILE A 115 0.97 -4.86 -4.45
N LEU A 116 1.81 -5.47 -5.28
CA LEU A 116 2.64 -6.59 -4.87
C LEU A 116 3.95 -6.11 -4.24
N PRO A 117 4.44 -6.78 -3.18
CA PRO A 117 5.75 -6.47 -2.63
C PRO A 117 6.86 -6.77 -3.64
N HIS A 118 7.93 -6.00 -3.58
CA HIS A 118 9.26 -6.49 -3.98
C HIS A 118 9.98 -6.99 -2.72
N ASP A 119 11.06 -7.77 -2.92
CA ASP A 119 11.91 -8.43 -1.91
C ASP A 119 11.60 -8.19 -0.42
#